data_AF-A0A4Q7FVW2-F1
#
_entry.id   AF-A0A4Q7FVW2-F1
#
_cell.length_a   1.000
_cell.length_b   1.000
_cell.length_c   1.000
_cell.angle_alpha   90.00
_cell.angle_beta   90.00
_cell.angle_gamma   90.00
#
_symmetry.space_group_name_H-M   'P 1'
#
loop_
_entity.id
_entity.type
_entity.pdbx_description
1 polymer ?
#
loop_
_entity_poly.entity_id
_entity_poly.type
_entity_poly.pdbx_seq_one_letter_code
_entity_poly.pdbx_strand_id
1 'polypeptide(L)'
;RVWVDKGRHWSGVDRLILWALAVEPSTAGELAKVACIPARLITEIILRMMRFGWVELAAARKGASFRATEAGREVVETFETLPPVTRRVPRRISFTMEPFAWRAYGLRDLKPYRPTEIEAIEREHDVRRLVIDGGWGRLSSLELYAAADQVLADDEELSSVDYSASDTVDQFALFTVIGNSIKGLPPDPAEQLVAAIRRAAKDNRPGTAMTIKPPRRASTSAMDGNIVRTVPIHPEDIVLSGKDHRDRLIEILRQARSRLIMHSTFIREDAFIELQEEFGRAAKRGVRIDIFWGADGNERDRTANLEAAIALNHRITADRNLRGRARVHLYTTRSHAKLLIADATGRAAGEFVAVVGSCNWLYSGFNRVEASVVLRHPHAVARVAEEFAELVFDITTSSKTASDLTSLARTLRTHGAPEGEAELRLVRGDEHAELMRVARGTADKSIMVGGDRLGLAAEARTIIPMMAAAKRSVQGILCYSKPSGPVTNKDARDLAALAAPAGVRLVQIQDRELHGKFLLWDDDHLVITSLNWSSADTRFDAPQGEIGLYLKSPGIAENVRRRLIDGWPTLDMSADASQQGQTRPKRRRRRRRGGANGERERAVR
;
A
#
# COMPACT_ATOMS: atom_id res chain seq x y z
N ARG A 1 -0.28 -15.24 17.57
CA ARG A 1 -0.95 -16.55 17.36
C ARG A 1 -1.13 -16.73 15.85
N VAL A 2 -1.04 -17.94 15.32
CA VAL A 2 -1.29 -18.21 13.90
C VAL A 2 -2.37 -19.26 13.71
N TRP A 3 -2.99 -19.26 12.55
CA TRP A 3 -3.82 -20.35 12.06
C TRP A 3 -3.12 -20.93 10.86
N VAL A 4 -2.87 -22.22 10.92
CA VAL A 4 -2.27 -22.98 9.83
C VAL A 4 -3.31 -23.92 9.27
N ASP A 5 -3.38 -24.03 7.96
CA ASP A 5 -4.10 -25.10 7.30
C ASP A 5 -3.17 -26.29 7.23
N LYS A 6 -3.41 -27.26 8.12
CA LYS A 6 -2.57 -28.44 8.28
C LYS A 6 -3.12 -29.59 7.46
N GLY A 7 -2.27 -30.15 6.60
CA GLY A 7 -2.62 -31.19 5.66
C GLY A 7 -1.80 -31.03 4.38
N ARG A 8 -1.77 -32.05 3.55
CA ARG A 8 -1.03 -31.98 2.29
C ARG A 8 -1.96 -31.55 1.16
N HIS A 9 -1.50 -30.57 0.39
CA HIS A 9 -2.04 -30.30 -0.92
C HIS A 9 -1.80 -31.47 -1.86
N TRP A 10 -2.70 -31.62 -2.82
CA TRP A 10 -2.55 -32.59 -3.90
C TRP A 10 -1.76 -31.96 -5.04
N SER A 11 -0.81 -32.70 -5.57
CA SER A 11 -0.03 -32.32 -6.74
C SER A 11 -0.81 -32.56 -8.04
N GLY A 12 -0.34 -31.97 -9.15
CA GLY A 12 -0.85 -32.30 -10.48
C GLY A 12 -0.66 -33.79 -10.83
N VAL A 13 0.39 -34.44 -10.30
CA VAL A 13 0.61 -35.88 -10.45
C VAL A 13 -0.49 -36.68 -9.74
N ASP A 14 -0.91 -36.25 -8.55
CA ASP A 14 -2.03 -36.88 -7.84
C ASP A 14 -3.32 -36.78 -8.67
N ARG A 15 -3.61 -35.61 -9.24
CA ARG A 15 -4.78 -35.43 -10.13
C ARG A 15 -4.72 -36.35 -11.34
N LEU A 16 -3.58 -36.46 -12.01
CA LEU A 16 -3.40 -37.31 -13.18
C LEU A 16 -3.58 -38.80 -12.84
N ILE A 17 -3.11 -39.23 -11.68
CA ILE A 17 -3.31 -40.61 -11.21
C ILE A 17 -4.80 -40.88 -10.94
N LEU A 18 -5.49 -39.96 -10.27
CA LEU A 18 -6.93 -40.09 -10.02
C LEU A 18 -7.72 -40.10 -11.34
N TRP A 19 -7.36 -39.24 -12.29
CA TRP A 19 -7.94 -39.21 -13.62
C TRP A 19 -7.71 -40.52 -14.37
N ALA A 20 -6.48 -41.06 -14.36
CA ALA A 20 -6.18 -42.34 -15.00
C ALA A 20 -7.04 -43.48 -14.42
N LEU A 21 -7.22 -43.50 -13.09
CA LEU A 21 -8.08 -44.46 -12.39
C LEU A 21 -9.58 -44.22 -12.60
N ALA A 22 -9.98 -43.02 -13.01
CA ALA A 22 -11.35 -42.70 -13.42
C ALA A 22 -11.66 -43.21 -14.83
N VAL A 23 -10.65 -43.19 -15.72
CA VAL A 23 -10.75 -43.71 -17.09
C VAL A 23 -10.73 -45.24 -17.10
N GLU A 24 -9.74 -45.86 -16.46
CA GLU A 24 -9.56 -47.31 -16.49
C GLU A 24 -9.01 -47.89 -15.18
N PRO A 25 -9.63 -48.95 -14.63
CA PRO A 25 -9.09 -49.65 -13.47
C PRO A 25 -7.67 -50.16 -13.73
N SER A 26 -6.72 -49.78 -12.89
CA SER A 26 -5.29 -50.06 -13.10
C SER A 26 -4.59 -50.50 -11.82
N THR A 27 -3.54 -51.29 -11.93
CA THR A 27 -2.65 -51.61 -10.81
C THR A 27 -1.63 -50.49 -10.57
N ALA A 28 -1.10 -50.41 -9.35
CA ALA A 28 -0.02 -49.45 -9.04
C ALA A 28 1.23 -49.66 -9.93
N GLY A 29 1.52 -50.91 -10.32
CA GLY A 29 2.65 -51.24 -11.19
C GLY A 29 2.46 -50.80 -12.64
N GLU A 30 1.23 -50.86 -13.17
CA GLU A 30 0.90 -50.36 -14.51
C GLU A 30 0.99 -48.84 -14.56
N LEU A 31 0.39 -48.15 -13.58
CA LEU A 31 0.48 -46.70 -13.46
C LEU A 31 1.92 -46.21 -13.29
N ALA A 32 2.74 -46.92 -12.51
CA ALA A 32 4.15 -46.59 -12.33
C ALA A 32 4.95 -46.65 -13.64
N LYS A 33 4.66 -47.64 -14.49
CA LYS A 33 5.30 -47.76 -15.81
C LYS A 33 4.89 -46.63 -16.75
N VAL A 34 3.60 -46.29 -16.77
CA VAL A 34 3.07 -45.22 -17.65
C VAL A 34 3.57 -43.84 -17.21
N ALA A 35 3.55 -43.57 -15.92
CA ALA A 35 3.94 -42.27 -15.37
C ALA A 35 5.46 -42.12 -15.14
N CYS A 36 6.26 -43.16 -15.43
CA CYS A 36 7.71 -43.19 -15.22
C CYS A 36 8.13 -42.78 -13.79
N ILE A 37 7.35 -43.18 -12.78
CA ILE A 37 7.61 -42.88 -11.36
C ILE A 37 7.65 -44.15 -10.51
N PRO A 38 8.39 -44.17 -9.39
CA PRO A 38 8.52 -45.37 -8.57
C PRO A 38 7.16 -45.92 -8.11
N ALA A 39 6.94 -47.23 -8.25
CA ALA A 39 5.69 -47.88 -7.84
C ALA A 39 5.32 -47.64 -6.38
N ARG A 40 6.32 -47.48 -5.50
CA ARG A 40 6.11 -47.11 -4.09
C ARG A 40 5.41 -45.75 -3.95
N LEU A 41 5.75 -44.77 -4.79
CA LEU A 41 5.14 -43.45 -4.76
C LEU A 41 3.68 -43.52 -5.25
N ILE A 42 3.41 -44.24 -6.35
CA ILE A 42 2.04 -44.50 -6.84
C ILE A 42 1.18 -45.15 -5.74
N THR A 43 1.69 -46.19 -5.08
CA THR A 43 0.96 -46.88 -4.01
C THR A 43 0.64 -45.93 -2.86
N GLU A 44 1.57 -45.07 -2.44
CA GLU A 44 1.34 -44.06 -1.40
C GLU A 44 0.27 -43.04 -1.81
N ILE A 45 0.22 -42.64 -3.08
CA ILE A 45 -0.79 -41.72 -3.62
C ILE A 45 -2.17 -42.39 -3.61
N ILE A 46 -2.26 -43.60 -4.15
CA ILE A 46 -3.49 -44.40 -4.22
C ILE A 46 -4.05 -44.66 -2.82
N LEU A 47 -3.22 -45.14 -1.89
CA LEU A 47 -3.63 -45.41 -0.51
C LEU A 47 -4.16 -44.14 0.18
N ARG A 48 -3.66 -42.96 -0.19
CA ARG A 48 -4.13 -41.69 0.34
C ARG A 48 -5.50 -41.36 -0.24
N MET A 49 -5.69 -41.45 -1.55
CA MET A 49 -6.99 -41.23 -2.20
C MET A 49 -8.06 -42.21 -1.72
N MET A 50 -7.68 -43.45 -1.39
CA MET A 50 -8.59 -44.42 -0.77
C MET A 50 -9.08 -43.96 0.61
N ARG A 51 -8.21 -43.36 1.44
CA ARG A 51 -8.64 -42.80 2.74
C ARG A 51 -9.65 -41.66 2.60
N PHE A 52 -9.61 -40.95 1.47
CA PHE A 52 -10.57 -39.90 1.14
C PHE A 52 -11.81 -40.42 0.38
N GLY A 53 -11.88 -41.73 0.13
CA GLY A 53 -12.99 -42.35 -0.57
C GLY A 53 -13.04 -42.01 -2.07
N TRP A 54 -11.95 -41.52 -2.67
CA TRP A 54 -11.88 -41.20 -4.10
C TRP A 54 -11.44 -42.39 -4.95
N VAL A 55 -10.73 -43.34 -4.35
CA VAL A 55 -10.27 -44.57 -5.00
C VAL A 55 -10.74 -45.77 -4.18
N GLU A 56 -11.07 -46.85 -4.85
CA GLU A 56 -11.45 -48.12 -4.25
C GLU A 56 -10.77 -49.30 -4.95
N LEU A 57 -10.81 -50.46 -4.29
CA LEU A 57 -10.34 -51.70 -4.88
C LEU A 57 -11.36 -52.21 -5.90
N ALA A 58 -10.88 -52.53 -7.09
CA ALA A 58 -11.65 -53.18 -8.14
C ALA A 58 -11.15 -54.61 -8.34
N ALA A 59 -12.08 -55.55 -8.40
CA ALA A 59 -11.78 -56.93 -8.74
C ALA A 59 -11.40 -57.02 -10.23
N ALA A 60 -10.18 -57.45 -10.53
CA ALA A 60 -9.73 -57.72 -11.89
C ALA A 60 -9.28 -59.18 -12.05
N ARG A 61 -9.39 -59.71 -13.27
CA ARG A 61 -9.03 -61.09 -13.64
C ARG A 61 -7.56 -61.47 -13.35
N LYS A 62 -6.67 -60.49 -13.16
CA LYS A 62 -5.23 -60.68 -12.93
C LYS A 62 -4.73 -60.21 -11.55
N GLY A 63 -5.62 -59.90 -10.62
CA GLY A 63 -5.28 -59.43 -9.27
C GLY A 63 -6.14 -58.24 -8.83
N ALA A 64 -5.83 -57.69 -7.65
CA ALA A 64 -6.47 -56.48 -7.15
C ALA A 64 -6.00 -55.26 -7.97
N SER A 65 -6.96 -54.56 -8.59
CA SER A 65 -6.73 -53.28 -9.29
C SER A 65 -7.38 -52.15 -8.49
N PHE A 66 -7.08 -50.90 -8.85
CA PHE A 66 -7.70 -49.73 -8.25
C PHE A 66 -8.58 -49.04 -9.29
N ARG A 67 -9.67 -48.41 -8.86
CA ARG A 67 -10.51 -47.54 -9.71
C ARG A 67 -11.00 -46.33 -8.93
N ALA A 68 -11.32 -45.24 -9.62
CA ALA A 68 -11.98 -44.11 -8.97
C ALA A 68 -13.43 -44.47 -8.59
N THR A 69 -13.84 -44.07 -7.39
CA THR A 69 -15.24 -44.08 -6.94
C THR A 69 -16.03 -43.01 -7.68
N GLU A 70 -17.36 -42.99 -7.53
CA GLU A 70 -18.20 -41.92 -8.10
C GLU A 70 -17.77 -40.53 -7.61
N ALA A 71 -17.52 -40.37 -6.30
CA ALA A 71 -16.97 -39.15 -5.73
C ALA A 71 -15.58 -38.79 -6.30
N GLY A 72 -14.71 -39.78 -6.53
CA GLY A 72 -13.41 -39.55 -7.15
C GLY A 72 -13.51 -39.04 -8.59
N ARG A 73 -14.49 -39.51 -9.36
CA ARG A 73 -14.74 -39.02 -10.73
C ARG A 73 -15.28 -37.60 -10.73
N GLU A 74 -16.29 -37.33 -9.89
CA GLU A 74 -16.88 -36.00 -9.72
C GLU A 74 -15.81 -34.95 -9.38
N VAL A 75 -14.87 -35.29 -8.49
CA VAL A 75 -13.77 -34.40 -8.11
C VAL A 75 -12.86 -34.06 -9.29
N VAL A 76 -12.54 -35.02 -10.16
CA VAL A 76 -11.66 -34.79 -11.32
C VAL A 76 -12.35 -33.95 -12.40
N GLU A 77 -13.66 -34.14 -12.59
CA GLU A 77 -14.49 -33.40 -13.55
C GLU A 77 -14.76 -31.96 -13.10
N THR A 78 -15.01 -31.77 -11.80
CA THR A 78 -15.43 -30.48 -11.25
C THR A 78 -14.27 -29.51 -11.01
N PHE A 79 -13.10 -30.03 -10.60
CA PHE A 79 -11.99 -29.18 -10.15
C PHE A 79 -10.75 -29.29 -11.04
N GLU A 80 -10.17 -28.13 -11.40
CA GLU A 80 -8.89 -28.06 -12.11
C GLU A 80 -7.71 -28.58 -11.28
N THR A 81 -7.80 -28.49 -9.95
CA THR A 81 -6.85 -29.06 -8.98
C THR A 81 -7.63 -29.84 -7.92
N LEU A 82 -7.09 -30.95 -7.43
CA LEU A 82 -7.81 -31.74 -6.41
C LEU A 82 -8.00 -30.89 -5.15
N PRO A 83 -9.21 -30.89 -4.55
CA PRO A 83 -9.51 -30.04 -3.41
C PRO A 83 -8.62 -30.43 -2.22
N PRO A 84 -7.95 -29.45 -1.58
CA PRO A 84 -7.05 -29.73 -0.48
C PRO A 84 -7.82 -30.28 0.72
N VAL A 85 -7.25 -31.28 1.39
CA VAL A 85 -7.81 -31.80 2.64
C VAL A 85 -6.97 -31.31 3.80
N THR A 86 -7.23 -30.06 4.16
CA THR A 86 -6.57 -29.38 5.26
C THR A 86 -7.53 -29.17 6.42
N ARG A 87 -6.99 -29.20 7.63
CA ARG A 87 -7.69 -28.76 8.83
C ARG A 87 -7.06 -27.48 9.31
N ARG A 88 -7.87 -26.43 9.47
CA ARG A 88 -7.41 -25.20 10.10
C ARG A 88 -7.17 -25.41 11.58
N VAL A 89 -5.93 -25.21 12.04
CA VAL A 89 -5.51 -25.41 13.43
C VAL A 89 -4.88 -24.13 13.97
N PRO A 90 -5.31 -23.63 15.15
CA PRO A 90 -4.64 -22.53 15.81
C PRO A 90 -3.36 -23.01 16.52
N ARG A 91 -2.27 -22.26 16.37
CA ARG A 91 -0.98 -22.55 17.01
C ARG A 91 -0.28 -21.27 17.49
N ARG A 92 0.58 -21.40 18.49
CA ARG A 92 1.58 -20.38 18.82
C ARG A 92 2.89 -20.75 18.15
N ILE A 93 3.50 -19.78 17.49
CA ILE A 93 4.83 -19.92 16.89
C ILE A 93 5.77 -18.96 17.58
N SER A 94 7.02 -19.36 17.63
CA SER A 94 8.13 -18.55 18.11
C SER A 94 9.31 -18.88 17.21
N PHE A 95 10.04 -17.85 16.79
CA PHE A 95 11.16 -17.98 15.89
C PHE A 95 12.23 -16.95 16.25
N THR A 96 13.45 -17.22 15.84
CA THR A 96 14.57 -16.29 15.92
C THR A 96 14.83 -15.77 14.52
N MET A 97 14.97 -14.46 14.37
CA MET A 97 15.40 -13.87 13.10
C MET A 97 16.90 -13.62 13.13
N GLU A 98 17.58 -13.79 11.99
CA GLU A 98 18.97 -13.35 11.84
C GLU A 98 19.07 -12.03 11.06
N PRO A 99 19.99 -11.11 11.42
CA PRO A 99 19.97 -9.72 10.99
C PRO A 99 20.64 -9.44 9.63
N PHE A 100 21.27 -10.43 9.00
CA PHE A 100 22.00 -10.27 7.74
C PHE A 100 21.10 -10.49 6.52
N ALA A 101 20.46 -11.65 6.42
CA ALA A 101 19.52 -11.99 5.35
C ALA A 101 18.04 -11.95 5.79
N TRP A 102 17.76 -11.51 7.02
CA TRP A 102 16.40 -11.38 7.58
C TRP A 102 15.61 -12.70 7.53
N ARG A 103 16.31 -13.83 7.65
CA ARG A 103 15.71 -15.16 7.67
C ARG A 103 15.20 -15.50 9.06
N ALA A 104 14.04 -16.16 9.11
CA ALA A 104 13.47 -16.68 10.34
C ALA A 104 13.81 -18.17 10.49
N TYR A 105 14.17 -18.57 11.71
CA TYR A 105 14.47 -19.94 12.07
C TYR A 105 13.62 -20.36 13.27
N GLY A 106 13.19 -21.62 13.31
CA GLY A 106 12.59 -22.18 14.50
C GLY A 106 13.57 -22.13 15.69
N LEU A 107 13.04 -22.07 16.91
CA LEU A 107 13.88 -22.01 18.13
C LEU A 107 14.82 -23.22 18.32
N ARG A 108 14.57 -24.32 17.59
CA ARG A 108 15.44 -25.51 17.56
C ARG A 108 16.62 -25.34 16.62
N ASP A 109 16.43 -24.62 15.53
CA ASP A 109 17.43 -24.41 14.48
C ASP A 109 18.35 -23.24 14.84
N LEU A 110 17.81 -22.22 15.52
CA LEU A 110 18.59 -21.12 16.09
C LEU A 110 18.08 -20.79 17.49
N LYS A 111 18.75 -21.36 18.50
CA LYS A 111 18.40 -21.18 19.91
C LYS A 111 18.75 -19.77 20.39
N PRO A 112 17.79 -19.01 20.95
CA PRO A 112 18.08 -17.72 21.56
C PRO A 112 18.50 -17.91 23.03
N TYR A 113 19.38 -17.02 23.50
CA TYR A 113 19.96 -16.99 24.83
C TYR A 113 19.71 -15.63 25.49
N ARG A 114 19.38 -15.66 26.77
CA ARG A 114 19.15 -14.46 27.58
C ARG A 114 20.48 -13.81 27.98
N PRO A 115 20.50 -12.48 28.24
CA PRO A 115 21.69 -11.79 28.73
C PRO A 115 22.35 -12.48 29.93
N THR A 116 21.55 -12.93 30.91
CA THR A 116 22.04 -13.63 32.11
C THR A 116 22.73 -14.97 31.82
N GLU A 117 22.31 -15.67 30.76
CA GLU A 117 22.96 -16.92 30.34
C GLU A 117 24.31 -16.64 29.69
N ILE A 118 24.40 -15.57 28.89
CA ILE A 118 25.65 -15.14 28.27
C ILE A 118 26.66 -14.64 29.32
N GLU A 119 26.22 -13.86 30.30
CA GLU A 119 27.06 -13.41 31.42
C GLU A 119 27.65 -14.57 32.22
N ALA A 120 26.93 -15.68 32.35
CA ALA A 120 27.47 -16.88 33.00
C ALA A 120 28.58 -17.54 32.16
N ILE A 121 28.37 -17.64 30.85
CA ILE A 121 29.34 -18.21 29.91
C ILE A 121 30.61 -17.35 29.84
N GLU A 122 30.47 -16.03 29.90
CA GLU A 122 31.59 -15.07 29.89
C GLU A 122 32.53 -15.19 31.08
N ARG A 123 32.08 -15.77 32.21
CA ARG A 123 32.94 -16.02 33.38
C ARG A 123 33.92 -17.17 33.16
N GLU A 124 33.59 -18.11 32.27
CA GLU A 124 34.32 -19.36 32.07
C GLU A 124 34.96 -19.48 30.68
N HIS A 125 34.52 -18.65 29.73
CA HIS A 125 34.93 -18.73 28.33
C HIS A 125 35.27 -17.35 27.75
N ASP A 126 36.19 -17.33 26.78
CA ASP A 126 36.44 -16.16 25.95
C ASP A 126 35.28 -15.97 24.96
N VAL A 127 34.39 -15.02 25.25
CA VAL A 127 33.23 -14.70 24.42
C VAL A 127 33.49 -13.41 23.65
N ARG A 128 33.25 -13.47 22.34
CA ARG A 128 33.31 -12.31 21.45
C ARG A 128 31.89 -11.86 21.12
N ARG A 129 31.60 -10.59 21.37
CA ARG A 129 30.27 -10.01 21.12
C ARG A 129 30.21 -9.40 19.72
N LEU A 130 29.20 -9.80 18.96
CA LEU A 130 28.79 -9.13 17.74
C LEU A 130 27.57 -8.27 18.05
N VAL A 131 27.69 -6.96 17.84
CA VAL A 131 26.59 -6.00 18.07
C VAL A 131 26.15 -5.45 16.72
N ILE A 132 24.86 -5.46 16.47
CA ILE A 132 24.27 -4.92 15.24
C ILE A 132 24.05 -3.42 15.44
N ASP A 133 24.73 -2.59 14.65
CA ASP A 133 24.63 -1.14 14.68
C ASP A 133 23.22 -0.69 14.24
N GLY A 134 22.61 0.23 14.98
CA GLY A 134 21.26 0.76 14.67
C GLY A 134 20.07 -0.14 15.06
N GLY A 135 20.32 -1.32 15.64
CA GLY A 135 19.28 -2.27 16.08
C GLY A 135 18.57 -3.01 14.95
N TRP A 136 17.50 -3.75 15.28
CA TRP A 136 16.72 -4.59 14.37
C TRP A 136 15.73 -3.82 13.48
N GLY A 137 15.59 -2.50 13.69
CA GLY A 137 14.41 -1.77 13.21
C GLY A 137 13.10 -2.39 13.72
N ARG A 138 11.97 -1.85 13.27
CA ARG A 138 10.67 -2.45 13.57
C ARG A 138 10.27 -3.34 12.40
N LEU A 139 9.91 -4.59 12.69
CA LEU A 139 9.38 -5.50 11.68
C LEU A 139 7.98 -5.03 11.27
N SER A 140 7.74 -5.02 9.96
CA SER A 140 6.42 -4.76 9.38
C SER A 140 5.49 -5.94 9.64
N SER A 141 4.19 -5.71 9.52
CA SER A 141 3.20 -6.80 9.65
C SER A 141 3.44 -7.88 8.58
N LEU A 142 3.80 -7.48 7.36
CA LEU A 142 4.07 -8.42 6.27
C LEU A 142 5.37 -9.22 6.51
N GLU A 143 6.39 -8.61 7.08
CA GLU A 143 7.64 -9.28 7.41
C GLU A 143 7.44 -10.31 8.53
N LEU A 144 6.66 -9.97 9.56
CA LEU A 144 6.29 -10.92 10.61
C LEU A 144 5.47 -12.08 10.05
N TYR A 145 4.58 -11.82 9.10
CA TYR A 145 3.86 -12.86 8.40
C TYR A 145 4.83 -13.76 7.61
N ALA A 146 5.72 -13.18 6.81
CA ALA A 146 6.69 -13.94 6.01
C ALA A 146 7.65 -14.78 6.89
N ALA A 147 8.10 -14.21 8.01
CA ALA A 147 8.90 -14.90 9.00
C ALA A 147 8.13 -16.06 9.65
N ALA A 148 6.84 -15.86 9.94
CA ALA A 148 5.97 -16.91 10.44
C ALA A 148 5.78 -18.06 9.43
N ASP A 149 5.66 -17.74 8.15
CA ASP A 149 5.51 -18.68 7.03
C ASP A 149 6.78 -19.55 6.87
N GLN A 150 7.97 -18.96 6.98
CA GLN A 150 9.26 -19.65 6.84
C GLN A 150 9.52 -20.75 7.88
N VAL A 151 8.86 -20.69 9.04
CA VAL A 151 9.10 -21.63 10.16
C VAL A 151 7.99 -22.68 10.31
N LEU A 152 7.09 -22.76 9.33
CA LEU A 152 6.08 -23.81 9.27
C LEU A 152 6.66 -25.14 8.80
N ALA A 153 5.96 -26.23 9.12
CA ALA A 153 6.31 -27.55 8.60
C ALA A 153 5.87 -27.70 7.13
N ASP A 154 6.48 -28.63 6.39
CA ASP A 154 6.17 -28.88 4.97
C ASP A 154 4.69 -29.24 4.69
N ASP A 155 3.93 -29.69 5.70
CA ASP A 155 2.51 -30.01 5.62
C ASP A 155 1.60 -28.92 6.23
N GLU A 156 2.12 -27.73 6.44
CA GLU A 156 1.41 -26.59 7.01
C GLU A 156 1.48 -25.38 6.06
N GLU A 157 0.34 -24.73 5.85
CA GLU A 157 0.29 -23.44 5.15
C GLU A 157 -0.24 -22.36 6.10
N LEU A 158 0.40 -21.19 6.10
CA LEU A 158 -0.04 -20.07 6.92
C LEU A 158 -1.32 -19.47 6.34
N SER A 159 -2.44 -19.57 7.07
CA SER A 159 -3.70 -18.95 6.64
C SER A 159 -3.82 -17.52 7.15
N SER A 160 -3.53 -17.29 8.44
CA SER A 160 -3.64 -15.97 9.06
C SER A 160 -2.77 -15.85 10.30
N VAL A 161 -2.36 -14.63 10.61
CA VAL A 161 -1.64 -14.29 11.85
C VAL A 161 -2.50 -13.34 12.66
N ASP A 162 -2.60 -13.59 13.97
CA ASP A 162 -3.15 -12.66 14.95
C ASP A 162 -2.01 -12.13 15.80
N TYR A 163 -1.70 -10.85 15.60
CA TYR A 163 -0.62 -10.17 16.29
C TYR A 163 -0.96 -9.75 17.72
N SER A 164 -2.21 -9.92 18.18
CA SER A 164 -2.66 -9.40 19.49
C SER A 164 -1.86 -9.90 20.70
N ALA A 165 -1.22 -11.05 20.56
CA ALA A 165 -0.36 -11.65 21.57
C ALA A 165 1.09 -11.86 21.07
N SER A 166 1.52 -11.06 20.09
CA SER A 166 2.88 -11.09 19.58
C SER A 166 3.77 -10.12 20.37
N ASP A 167 4.99 -10.56 20.67
CA ASP A 167 6.01 -9.79 21.35
C ASP A 167 7.36 -10.03 20.67
N THR A 168 8.24 -9.03 20.71
CA THR A 168 9.59 -9.10 20.14
C THR A 168 10.59 -8.75 21.22
N VAL A 169 11.56 -9.63 21.45
CA VAL A 169 12.54 -9.49 22.52
C VAL A 169 13.94 -9.68 21.95
N ASP A 170 14.84 -8.75 22.24
CA ASP A 170 16.24 -8.88 21.88
C ASP A 170 16.90 -10.00 22.70
N GLN A 171 17.49 -10.97 22.01
CA GLN A 171 18.21 -12.09 22.61
C GLN A 171 19.51 -12.37 21.83
N PHE A 172 20.40 -13.15 22.45
CA PHE A 172 21.67 -13.53 21.86
C PHE A 172 21.56 -14.87 21.13
N ALA A 173 22.34 -15.04 20.06
CA ALA A 173 22.64 -16.36 19.50
C ALA A 173 24.10 -16.70 19.83
N LEU A 174 24.35 -17.91 20.29
CA LEU A 174 25.68 -18.38 20.67
C LEU A 174 26.26 -19.30 19.60
N PHE A 175 27.47 -18.99 19.14
CA PHE A 175 28.21 -19.79 18.18
C PHE A 175 29.58 -20.15 18.73
N THR A 176 29.97 -21.42 18.66
CA THR A 176 31.29 -21.88 19.11
C THR A 176 32.21 -22.07 17.92
N VAL A 177 33.36 -21.39 17.90
CA VAL A 177 34.34 -21.47 16.82
C VAL A 177 35.53 -22.31 17.26
N ILE A 178 35.83 -23.37 16.52
CA ILE A 178 36.99 -24.26 16.76
C ILE A 178 37.75 -24.41 15.45
N GLY A 179 38.90 -23.76 15.34
CA GLY A 179 39.66 -23.67 14.09
C GLY A 179 38.81 -23.04 12.98
N ASN A 180 38.52 -23.80 11.93
CA ASN A 180 37.67 -23.38 10.80
C ASN A 180 36.20 -23.82 10.91
N SER A 181 35.84 -24.55 11.97
CA SER A 181 34.48 -25.06 12.19
C SER A 181 33.69 -24.13 13.11
N ILE A 182 32.41 -23.91 12.81
CA ILE A 182 31.49 -23.13 13.63
C ILE A 182 30.32 -24.05 14.03
N LYS A 183 30.11 -24.24 15.33
CA LYS A 183 28.95 -24.98 15.87
C LYS A 183 27.84 -24.00 16.27
N GLY A 184 26.59 -24.47 16.19
CA GLY A 184 25.40 -23.68 16.51
C GLY A 184 24.84 -22.87 15.34
N LEU A 185 25.38 -23.05 14.12
CA LEU A 185 24.80 -22.47 12.92
C LEU A 185 23.44 -23.12 12.60
N PRO A 186 22.47 -22.35 12.08
CA PRO A 186 21.23 -22.92 11.55
C PRO A 186 21.50 -23.79 10.30
N PRO A 187 20.52 -24.58 9.83
CA PRO A 187 20.68 -25.51 8.69
C PRO A 187 21.10 -24.86 7.37
N ASP A 188 20.64 -23.63 7.10
CA ASP A 188 20.98 -22.86 5.89
C ASP A 188 21.43 -21.43 6.27
N PRO A 189 22.64 -21.26 6.84
CA PRO A 189 23.09 -20.00 7.38
C PRO A 189 23.47 -19.02 6.26
N ALA A 190 23.07 -17.76 6.40
CA ALA A 190 23.48 -16.71 5.48
C ALA A 190 25.03 -16.58 5.45
N GLU A 191 25.62 -16.47 4.25
CA GLU A 191 27.08 -16.36 4.09
C GLU A 191 27.66 -15.18 4.88
N GLN A 192 26.93 -14.08 4.94
CA GLN A 192 27.31 -12.87 5.68
C GLN A 192 27.36 -13.10 7.20
N LEU A 193 26.44 -13.90 7.76
CA LEU A 193 26.48 -14.31 9.16
C LEU A 193 27.74 -15.14 9.44
N VAL A 194 28.03 -16.11 8.59
CA VAL A 194 29.23 -16.96 8.71
C VAL A 194 30.51 -16.11 8.63
N ALA A 195 30.57 -15.17 7.68
CA ALA A 195 31.70 -14.26 7.52
C ALA A 195 31.88 -13.34 8.74
N ALA A 196 30.79 -12.81 9.29
CA ALA A 196 30.79 -11.98 10.49
C ALA A 196 31.34 -12.74 11.71
N ILE A 197 30.87 -13.97 11.94
CA ILE A 197 31.35 -14.84 13.04
C ILE A 197 32.85 -15.13 12.88
N ARG A 198 33.30 -15.51 11.66
CA ARG A 198 34.73 -15.78 11.40
C ARG A 198 35.60 -14.55 11.61
N ARG A 199 35.11 -13.37 11.24
CA ARG A 199 35.82 -12.11 11.46
C ARG A 199 35.96 -11.82 12.95
N ALA A 200 34.87 -11.97 13.72
CA ALA A 200 34.87 -11.77 15.16
C ALA A 200 35.83 -12.72 15.89
N ALA A 201 35.85 -13.98 15.49
CA ALA A 201 36.72 -15.00 16.09
C ALA A 201 38.21 -14.77 15.82
N LYS A 202 38.57 -14.06 14.74
CA LYS A 202 39.95 -13.70 14.40
C LYS A 202 40.44 -12.42 15.09
N ASP A 203 39.54 -11.65 15.71
CA ASP A 203 39.94 -10.43 16.40
C ASP A 203 40.67 -10.77 17.70
N ASN A 204 41.85 -10.17 17.92
CA ASN A 204 42.73 -10.48 19.04
C ASN A 204 42.41 -9.69 20.33
N ARG A 205 41.30 -8.96 20.39
CA ARG A 205 40.88 -8.19 21.59
C ARG A 205 39.70 -8.85 22.32
N PRO A 206 39.95 -9.65 23.39
CA PRO A 206 38.88 -10.25 24.21
C PRO A 206 37.94 -9.18 24.75
N GLY A 207 36.64 -9.50 24.82
CA GLY A 207 35.61 -8.64 25.42
C GLY A 207 35.23 -7.36 24.67
N THR A 208 35.92 -6.98 23.59
CA THR A 208 35.51 -5.81 22.79
C THR A 208 34.38 -6.21 21.84
N ALA A 209 33.23 -5.52 21.94
CA ALA A 209 32.12 -5.73 21.02
C ALA A 209 32.49 -5.26 19.61
N MET A 210 32.43 -6.17 18.63
CA MET A 210 32.55 -5.80 17.23
C MET A 210 31.18 -5.34 16.75
N THR A 211 31.09 -4.04 16.44
CA THR A 211 29.88 -3.47 15.87
C THR A 211 29.86 -3.73 14.36
N ILE A 212 28.77 -4.33 13.89
CA ILE A 212 28.53 -4.60 12.47
C ILE A 212 27.31 -3.80 12.03
N LYS A 213 27.46 -3.04 10.96
CA LYS A 213 26.31 -2.47 10.27
C LYS A 213 25.61 -3.61 9.52
N PRO A 214 24.35 -3.94 9.85
CA PRO A 214 23.63 -4.94 9.09
C PRO A 214 23.51 -4.45 7.64
N PRO A 215 23.35 -5.36 6.66
CA PRO A 215 22.99 -4.98 5.31
C PRO A 215 21.78 -4.07 5.40
N ARG A 216 21.86 -2.90 4.75
CA ARG A 216 20.72 -2.01 4.66
C ARG A 216 19.61 -2.86 4.07
N ARG A 217 18.51 -3.03 4.81
CA ARG A 217 17.34 -3.74 4.32
C ARG A 217 17.07 -3.16 2.96
N ALA A 218 17.14 -3.98 1.92
CA ALA A 218 16.63 -3.55 0.65
C ALA A 218 15.18 -3.21 0.98
N SER A 219 14.84 -1.92 1.05
CA SER A 219 13.52 -1.55 0.60
C SER A 219 13.51 -2.17 -0.79
N THR A 220 12.78 -3.28 -0.95
CA THR A 220 12.41 -3.80 -2.27
C THR A 220 12.20 -2.55 -3.09
N SER A 221 13.04 -2.34 -4.12
CA SER A 221 13.16 -1.03 -4.74
C SER A 221 11.74 -0.52 -4.92
N ALA A 222 11.41 0.59 -4.26
CA ALA A 222 10.02 1.07 -4.17
C ALA A 222 9.42 1.31 -5.58
N MET A 223 10.30 1.28 -6.59
CA MET A 223 10.04 1.37 -8.01
C MET A 223 9.36 0.12 -8.58
N ASP A 224 9.86 -1.11 -8.43
CA ASP A 224 9.32 -2.27 -9.19
C ASP A 224 8.36 -3.16 -8.41
N GLY A 225 8.57 -3.36 -7.10
CA GLY A 225 7.73 -4.25 -6.28
C GLY A 225 6.39 -3.65 -5.83
N ASN A 226 6.10 -2.43 -6.27
CA ASN A 226 4.94 -1.63 -5.87
C ASN A 226 4.02 -1.30 -7.06
N ILE A 227 4.37 -1.80 -8.25
CA ILE A 227 3.63 -1.59 -9.49
C ILE A 227 2.67 -2.76 -9.70
N VAL A 228 1.40 -2.45 -9.88
CA VAL A 228 0.41 -3.37 -10.45
C VAL A 228 0.24 -2.98 -11.91
N ARG A 229 0.65 -3.87 -12.81
CA ARG A 229 0.49 -3.68 -14.26
C ARG A 229 -0.87 -4.19 -14.71
N THR A 230 -1.25 -3.75 -15.91
CA THR A 230 -2.43 -4.22 -16.63
C THR A 230 -3.72 -4.13 -15.83
N VAL A 231 -3.95 -3.00 -15.17
CA VAL A 231 -5.14 -2.76 -14.35
C VAL A 231 -6.25 -2.14 -15.22
N PRO A 232 -7.49 -2.66 -15.18
CA PRO A 232 -8.63 -1.96 -15.74
C PRO A 232 -8.98 -0.77 -14.82
N ILE A 233 -8.81 0.44 -15.33
CA ILE A 233 -9.23 1.69 -14.70
C ILE A 233 -10.07 2.46 -15.71
N HIS A 234 -11.26 2.88 -15.30
CA HIS A 234 -12.17 3.65 -16.14
C HIS A 234 -12.32 5.09 -15.60
N PRO A 235 -12.73 6.06 -16.44
CA PRO A 235 -12.92 7.45 -16.01
C PRO A 235 -13.85 7.64 -14.79
N GLU A 236 -14.87 6.79 -14.65
CA GLU A 236 -15.81 6.75 -13.52
C GLU A 236 -15.20 6.28 -12.20
N ASP A 237 -14.01 5.70 -12.24
CA ASP A 237 -13.24 5.33 -11.05
C ASP A 237 -12.58 6.55 -10.41
N ILE A 238 -12.49 7.66 -11.13
CA ILE A 238 -11.98 8.92 -10.61
C ILE A 238 -13.13 9.76 -10.07
N VAL A 239 -13.12 9.98 -8.75
CA VAL A 239 -14.13 10.75 -8.02
C VAL A 239 -13.59 12.15 -7.76
N LEU A 240 -14.26 13.20 -8.26
CA LEU A 240 -13.74 14.58 -8.27
C LEU A 240 -14.63 15.61 -7.55
N SER A 241 -15.72 15.22 -6.88
CA SER A 241 -16.55 16.17 -6.13
C SER A 241 -16.96 15.61 -4.77
N GLY A 242 -17.20 16.47 -3.79
CA GLY A 242 -17.68 16.04 -2.47
C GLY A 242 -18.99 15.25 -2.57
N LYS A 243 -19.94 15.69 -3.41
CA LYS A 243 -21.18 14.94 -3.67
C LYS A 243 -20.91 13.53 -4.19
N ASP A 244 -20.05 13.38 -5.19
CA ASP A 244 -19.72 12.06 -5.74
C ASP A 244 -19.03 11.17 -4.69
N HIS A 245 -18.22 11.74 -3.79
CA HIS A 245 -17.64 11.01 -2.66
C HIS A 245 -18.71 10.53 -1.69
N ARG A 246 -19.69 11.38 -1.36
CA ARG A 246 -20.83 11.01 -0.51
C ARG A 246 -21.62 9.86 -1.14
N ASP A 247 -21.98 10.01 -2.40
CA ASP A 247 -22.78 9.02 -3.13
C ASP A 247 -22.02 7.70 -3.24
N ARG A 248 -20.71 7.75 -3.48
CA ARG A 248 -19.85 6.55 -3.50
C ARG A 248 -19.75 5.87 -2.14
N LEU A 249 -19.59 6.62 -1.04
CA LEU A 249 -19.56 6.05 0.30
C LEU A 249 -20.90 5.37 0.64
N ILE A 250 -22.02 5.99 0.30
CA ILE A 250 -23.36 5.43 0.50
C ILE A 250 -23.54 4.16 -0.34
N GLU A 251 -23.12 4.17 -1.61
CA GLU A 251 -23.14 2.99 -2.47
C GLU A 251 -22.36 1.83 -1.85
N ILE A 252 -21.13 2.10 -1.40
CA ILE A 252 -20.28 1.09 -0.75
C ILE A 252 -20.92 0.57 0.54
N LEU A 253 -21.47 1.46 1.38
CA LEU A 253 -22.21 1.07 2.58
C LEU A 253 -23.43 0.20 2.27
N ARG A 254 -24.11 0.41 1.14
CA ARG A 254 -25.27 -0.40 0.72
C ARG A 254 -24.87 -1.76 0.15
N GLN A 255 -23.72 -1.85 -0.52
CA GLN A 255 -23.25 -3.08 -1.16
C GLN A 255 -22.39 -3.96 -0.24
N ALA A 256 -21.75 -3.39 0.78
CA ALA A 256 -20.92 -4.13 1.74
C ALA A 256 -21.71 -5.27 2.40
N ARG A 257 -21.06 -6.43 2.54
CA ARG A 257 -21.67 -7.67 3.03
C ARG A 257 -21.16 -8.05 4.41
N SER A 258 -19.86 -7.94 4.64
CA SER A 258 -19.22 -8.44 5.86
C SER A 258 -18.24 -7.46 6.48
N ARG A 259 -17.61 -6.58 5.69
CA ARG A 259 -16.52 -5.74 6.19
C ARG A 259 -16.48 -4.36 5.55
N LEU A 260 -16.29 -3.35 6.38
CA LEU A 260 -15.85 -2.02 5.99
C LEU A 260 -14.76 -1.56 6.95
N ILE A 261 -13.63 -1.12 6.40
CA ILE A 261 -12.52 -0.55 7.16
C ILE A 261 -12.21 0.79 6.50
N MET A 262 -12.25 1.87 7.26
CA MET A 262 -12.01 3.21 6.73
C MET A 262 -11.07 4.02 7.61
N HIS A 263 -10.35 4.93 6.96
CA HIS A 263 -9.45 5.88 7.57
C HIS A 263 -9.82 7.29 7.11
N SER A 264 -10.01 8.22 8.05
CA SER A 264 -10.19 9.65 7.78
C SER A 264 -9.27 10.43 8.70
N THR A 265 -8.46 11.35 8.18
CA THR A 265 -7.51 12.09 9.04
C THR A 265 -8.22 12.79 10.19
N PHE A 266 -9.28 13.52 9.85
CA PHE A 266 -10.12 14.21 10.80
C PHE A 266 -11.50 13.56 10.87
N ILE A 267 -12.13 13.63 12.04
CA ILE A 267 -13.48 13.15 12.30
C ILE A 267 -14.28 14.18 13.10
N ARG A 268 -15.59 14.23 12.89
CA ARG A 268 -16.54 14.99 13.71
C ARG A 268 -17.84 14.22 13.91
N GLU A 269 -18.53 14.55 14.99
CA GLU A 269 -19.80 13.94 15.36
C GLU A 269 -20.94 14.28 14.40
N ASP A 270 -21.06 15.55 14.00
CA ASP A 270 -22.07 16.03 13.04
C ASP A 270 -22.00 15.29 11.71
N ALA A 271 -20.80 15.15 11.13
CA ALA A 271 -20.58 14.45 9.88
C ALA A 271 -20.92 12.95 9.97
N PHE A 272 -20.72 12.32 11.14
CA PHE A 272 -21.14 10.94 11.34
C PHE A 272 -22.67 10.81 11.41
N ILE A 273 -23.35 11.73 12.10
CA ILE A 273 -24.81 11.74 12.23
C ILE A 273 -25.49 11.77 10.85
N GLU A 274 -24.97 12.57 9.92
CA GLU A 274 -25.48 12.66 8.55
C GLU A 274 -25.48 11.33 7.78
N LEU A 275 -24.58 10.41 8.15
CA LEU A 275 -24.43 9.09 7.53
C LEU A 275 -24.87 7.94 8.43
N GLN A 276 -25.27 8.23 9.68
CA GLN A 276 -25.52 7.22 10.71
C GLN A 276 -26.55 6.18 10.26
N GLU A 277 -27.59 6.61 9.55
CA GLU A 277 -28.62 5.69 9.04
C GLU A 277 -28.03 4.67 8.04
N GLU A 278 -27.17 5.11 7.13
CA GLU A 278 -26.55 4.23 6.13
C GLU A 278 -25.54 3.26 6.80
N PHE A 279 -24.77 3.74 7.79
CA PHE A 279 -23.95 2.87 8.65
C PHE A 279 -24.80 1.84 9.39
N GLY A 280 -25.94 2.27 9.97
CA GLY A 280 -26.86 1.40 10.70
C GLY A 280 -27.49 0.33 9.80
N ARG A 281 -27.87 0.69 8.56
CA ARG A 281 -28.36 -0.26 7.56
C ARG A 281 -27.30 -1.29 7.17
N ALA A 282 -26.05 -0.87 7.01
CA ALA A 282 -24.93 -1.79 6.75
C ALA A 282 -24.71 -2.76 7.92
N ALA A 283 -24.63 -2.24 9.14
CA ALA A 283 -24.44 -3.03 10.35
C ALA A 283 -25.58 -4.02 10.61
N LYS A 284 -26.84 -3.62 10.32
CA LYS A 284 -28.02 -4.49 10.38
C LYS A 284 -27.91 -5.70 9.45
N ARG A 285 -27.25 -5.56 8.29
CA ARG A 285 -26.95 -6.69 7.38
C ARG A 285 -25.79 -7.58 7.86
N GLY A 286 -25.13 -7.21 8.95
CA GLY A 286 -24.03 -7.97 9.56
C GLY A 286 -22.64 -7.41 9.27
N VAL A 287 -22.52 -6.31 8.52
CA VAL A 287 -21.24 -5.66 8.18
C VAL A 287 -20.52 -5.22 9.47
N ARG A 288 -19.23 -5.60 9.59
CA ARG A 288 -18.35 -5.10 10.65
C ARG A 288 -17.59 -3.87 10.17
N ILE A 289 -17.66 -2.80 10.95
CA ILE A 289 -17.20 -1.46 10.56
C ILE A 289 -16.11 -1.00 11.51
N ASP A 290 -14.92 -0.75 10.98
CA ASP A 290 -13.79 -0.18 11.72
C ASP A 290 -13.45 1.20 11.16
N ILE A 291 -13.43 2.21 12.03
CA ILE A 291 -13.13 3.59 11.67
C ILE A 291 -11.86 4.03 12.39
N PHE A 292 -10.88 4.44 11.61
CA PHE A 292 -9.61 4.99 12.08
C PHE A 292 -9.51 6.48 11.78
N TRP A 293 -8.73 7.18 12.60
CA TRP A 293 -8.40 8.58 12.40
C TRP A 293 -6.93 8.85 12.68
N GLY A 294 -6.40 9.95 12.14
CA GLY A 294 -4.95 10.13 12.07
C GLY A 294 -4.41 11.53 12.34
N ALA A 295 -5.26 12.53 12.59
CA ALA A 295 -4.81 13.88 12.93
C ALA A 295 -3.84 13.86 14.14
N ASP A 296 -2.63 14.35 13.92
CA ASP A 296 -1.58 14.42 14.95
C ASP A 296 -0.69 15.68 14.84
N GLY A 297 -1.10 16.65 14.02
CA GLY A 297 -0.27 17.82 13.68
C GLY A 297 -0.07 18.79 14.85
N ASN A 298 -0.95 18.78 15.85
CA ASN A 298 -0.81 19.51 17.11
C ASN A 298 -1.73 18.91 18.19
N GLU A 299 -1.48 19.26 19.45
CA GLU A 299 -2.23 18.72 20.59
C GLU A 299 -3.72 19.07 20.55
N ARG A 300 -4.07 20.25 20.03
CA ARG A 300 -5.47 20.69 19.92
C ARG A 300 -6.26 19.80 18.95
N ASP A 301 -5.70 19.53 17.78
CA ASP A 301 -6.32 18.66 16.77
C ASP A 301 -6.40 17.23 17.29
N ARG A 302 -5.34 16.73 17.95
CA ARG A 302 -5.34 15.39 18.56
C ARG A 302 -6.47 15.25 19.59
N THR A 303 -6.59 16.20 20.52
CA THR A 303 -7.63 16.19 21.56
C THR A 303 -9.02 16.28 20.95
N ALA A 304 -9.26 17.19 20.02
CA ALA A 304 -10.57 17.34 19.37
C ALA A 304 -11.02 16.06 18.62
N ASN A 305 -10.10 15.38 17.95
CA ASN A 305 -10.43 14.13 17.27
C ASN A 305 -10.63 12.96 18.25
N LEU A 306 -9.88 12.92 19.36
CA LEU A 306 -10.11 11.93 20.41
C LEU A 306 -11.48 12.11 21.06
N GLU A 307 -11.86 13.35 21.39
CA GLU A 307 -13.20 13.69 21.90
C GLU A 307 -14.30 13.28 20.92
N ALA A 308 -14.13 13.58 19.63
CA ALA A 308 -15.05 13.13 18.59
C ALA A 308 -15.11 11.59 18.51
N ALA A 309 -13.98 10.88 18.59
CA ALA A 309 -13.95 9.42 18.60
C ALA A 309 -14.71 8.83 19.80
N ILE A 310 -14.59 9.44 20.98
CA ILE A 310 -15.34 9.06 22.18
C ILE A 310 -16.83 9.28 21.95
N ALA A 311 -17.24 10.46 21.46
CA ALA A 311 -18.64 10.78 21.18
C ALA A 311 -19.27 9.82 20.15
N LEU A 312 -18.55 9.52 19.06
CA LEU A 312 -18.98 8.54 18.05
C LEU A 312 -19.16 7.15 18.67
N ASN A 313 -18.24 6.69 19.52
CA ASN A 313 -18.38 5.39 20.18
C ASN A 313 -19.57 5.34 21.15
N HIS A 314 -19.87 6.43 21.86
CA HIS A 314 -21.09 6.53 22.67
C HIS A 314 -22.35 6.39 21.80
N ARG A 315 -22.41 7.07 20.65
CA ARG A 315 -23.53 6.93 19.69
C ARG A 315 -23.65 5.53 19.13
N ILE A 316 -22.54 4.95 18.69
CA ILE A 316 -22.47 3.57 18.18
C ILE A 316 -22.98 2.58 19.22
N THR A 317 -22.65 2.79 20.51
CA THR A 317 -23.08 1.92 21.60
C THR A 317 -24.58 2.09 21.92
N ALA A 318 -25.12 3.30 21.75
CA ALA A 318 -26.53 3.60 21.96
C ALA A 318 -27.43 3.10 20.81
N ASP A 319 -26.91 3.01 19.59
CA ASP A 319 -27.66 2.56 18.41
C ASP A 319 -27.74 1.02 18.34
N ARG A 320 -28.97 0.50 18.26
CA ARG A 320 -29.25 -0.95 18.27
C ARG A 320 -28.60 -1.70 17.09
N ASN A 321 -28.46 -1.07 15.93
CA ASN A 321 -27.89 -1.71 14.74
C ASN A 321 -26.36 -1.63 14.76
N LEU A 322 -25.79 -0.53 15.26
CA LEU A 322 -24.35 -0.30 15.25
C LEU A 322 -23.62 -0.97 16.43
N ARG A 323 -24.29 -1.14 17.57
CA ARG A 323 -23.68 -1.69 18.79
C ARG A 323 -23.06 -3.07 18.53
N GLY A 324 -21.76 -3.19 18.77
CA GLY A 324 -21.00 -4.43 18.57
C GLY A 324 -20.67 -4.75 17.10
N ARG A 325 -21.09 -3.89 16.15
CA ARG A 325 -20.83 -4.03 14.71
C ARG A 325 -19.92 -2.93 14.18
N ALA A 326 -20.04 -1.72 14.70
CA ALA A 326 -19.16 -0.59 14.40
C ALA A 326 -18.27 -0.26 15.59
N ARG A 327 -17.10 0.34 15.32
CA ARG A 327 -16.25 0.98 16.32
C ARG A 327 -15.38 2.07 15.70
N VAL A 328 -15.15 3.13 16.45
CA VAL A 328 -14.09 4.10 16.15
C VAL A 328 -12.91 3.80 17.08
N HIS A 329 -11.70 3.70 16.53
CA HIS A 329 -10.52 3.46 17.36
C HIS A 329 -10.16 4.73 18.16
N LEU A 330 -9.80 4.56 19.44
CA LEU A 330 -9.49 5.67 20.36
C LEU A 330 -8.03 6.12 20.33
N TYR A 331 -7.28 5.72 19.30
CA TYR A 331 -5.90 6.14 19.08
C TYR A 331 -5.76 6.73 17.69
N THR A 332 -4.88 7.71 17.57
CA THR A 332 -4.49 8.28 16.27
C THR A 332 -3.52 7.35 15.56
N THR A 333 -3.70 7.20 14.25
CA THR A 333 -2.73 6.53 13.37
C THR A 333 -1.53 7.42 13.04
N ARG A 334 -1.61 8.72 13.38
CA ARG A 334 -0.64 9.76 13.00
C ARG A 334 -0.48 9.91 11.48
N SER A 335 -1.50 9.50 10.72
CA SER A 335 -1.51 9.55 9.26
C SER A 335 -2.55 10.53 8.71
N HIS A 336 -2.18 11.20 7.64
CA HIS A 336 -3.05 12.04 6.83
C HIS A 336 -3.71 11.26 5.68
N ALA A 337 -3.49 9.95 5.54
CA ALA A 337 -4.14 9.13 4.53
C ALA A 337 -5.68 9.19 4.63
N LYS A 338 -6.38 8.99 3.51
CA LYS A 338 -7.82 8.71 3.51
C LYS A 338 -8.08 7.49 2.66
N LEU A 339 -8.47 6.42 3.33
CA LEU A 339 -8.55 5.08 2.78
C LEU A 339 -9.91 4.48 3.11
N LEU A 340 -10.40 3.63 2.23
CA LEU A 340 -11.59 2.81 2.49
C LEU A 340 -11.37 1.46 1.83
N ILE A 341 -11.67 0.37 2.53
CA ILE A 341 -11.74 -0.98 1.99
C ILE A 341 -13.06 -1.63 2.40
N ALA A 342 -13.77 -2.22 1.46
CA ALA A 342 -15.01 -2.94 1.71
C ALA A 342 -15.24 -4.09 0.72
N ASP A 343 -16.02 -5.08 1.09
CA ASP A 343 -16.43 -6.20 0.22
C ASP A 343 -17.64 -5.86 -0.67
N ALA A 344 -17.56 -4.71 -1.35
CA ALA A 344 -18.71 -3.97 -1.90
C ALA A 344 -18.68 -3.85 -3.43
N THR A 345 -18.93 -4.95 -4.15
CA THR A 345 -19.06 -4.92 -5.64
C THR A 345 -20.34 -5.57 -6.16
N GLY A 346 -21.06 -6.35 -5.35
CA GLY A 346 -22.30 -7.02 -5.74
C GLY A 346 -22.16 -8.16 -6.75
N ARG A 347 -20.95 -8.48 -7.26
CA ARG A 347 -20.75 -9.41 -8.38
C ARG A 347 -20.37 -10.85 -7.97
N ALA A 348 -19.70 -11.05 -6.84
CA ALA A 348 -19.49 -12.37 -6.21
C ALA A 348 -19.02 -12.25 -4.75
N ALA A 349 -18.99 -13.38 -4.01
CA ALA A 349 -18.31 -13.44 -2.71
C ALA A 349 -16.78 -13.38 -2.93
N GLY A 350 -16.06 -12.57 -2.13
CA GLY A 350 -14.60 -12.44 -2.23
C GLY A 350 -14.10 -11.26 -3.05
N GLU A 351 -14.99 -10.46 -3.64
CA GLU A 351 -14.62 -9.21 -4.33
C GLU A 351 -14.57 -8.03 -3.34
N PHE A 352 -13.53 -7.21 -3.48
CA PHE A 352 -13.30 -6.04 -2.63
C PHE A 352 -13.10 -4.79 -3.48
N VAL A 353 -13.44 -3.66 -2.90
CA VAL A 353 -13.15 -2.32 -3.41
C VAL A 353 -12.26 -1.59 -2.43
N ALA A 354 -11.29 -0.82 -2.95
CA ALA A 354 -10.55 0.16 -2.18
C ALA A 354 -10.78 1.57 -2.71
N VAL A 355 -10.77 2.58 -1.85
CA VAL A 355 -10.76 3.99 -2.25
C VAL A 355 -9.57 4.68 -1.62
N VAL A 356 -8.78 5.38 -2.44
CA VAL A 356 -7.59 6.12 -2.01
C VAL A 356 -7.70 7.55 -2.50
N GLY A 357 -7.47 8.52 -1.61
CA GLY A 357 -7.39 9.92 -2.05
C GLY A 357 -7.38 10.94 -0.93
N SER A 358 -8.08 12.05 -1.19
CA SER A 358 -8.00 13.29 -0.41
C SER A 358 -9.24 13.58 0.45
N CYS A 359 -10.29 12.76 0.33
CA CYS A 359 -11.58 12.97 1.00
C CYS A 359 -11.56 12.60 2.49
N ASN A 360 -11.79 13.57 3.38
CA ASN A 360 -12.01 13.27 4.80
C ASN A 360 -13.47 12.84 5.02
N TRP A 361 -13.73 11.53 4.91
CA TRP A 361 -15.05 10.91 4.90
C TRP A 361 -16.00 11.30 6.04
N LEU A 362 -15.45 11.64 7.22
CA LEU A 362 -16.23 12.00 8.42
C LEU A 362 -15.90 13.42 8.91
N TYR A 363 -15.50 14.31 8.01
CA TYR A 363 -15.18 15.70 8.36
C TYR A 363 -15.53 16.71 7.27
N SER A 364 -15.35 16.38 5.98
CA SER A 364 -15.47 17.40 4.92
C SER A 364 -16.90 17.91 4.72
N GLY A 365 -17.92 17.16 5.16
CA GLY A 365 -19.33 17.48 4.87
C GLY A 365 -19.65 17.44 3.39
N PHE A 366 -18.75 16.91 2.55
CA PHE A 366 -18.94 16.70 1.12
C PHE A 366 -19.26 17.98 0.30
N ASN A 367 -18.88 19.14 0.80
CA ASN A 367 -19.14 20.44 0.17
C ASN A 367 -17.93 21.03 -0.60
N ARG A 368 -16.80 20.32 -0.60
CA ARG A 368 -15.56 20.69 -1.30
C ARG A 368 -15.34 19.83 -2.53
N VAL A 369 -14.52 20.31 -3.46
CA VAL A 369 -13.99 19.45 -4.52
C VAL A 369 -12.86 18.62 -3.93
N GLU A 370 -13.04 17.31 -3.90
CA GLU A 370 -12.08 16.33 -3.40
C GLU A 370 -11.73 15.37 -4.54
N ALA A 371 -10.60 14.69 -4.45
CA ALA A 371 -10.12 13.75 -5.47
C ALA A 371 -9.80 12.40 -4.84
N SER A 372 -10.36 11.31 -5.39
CA SER A 372 -10.06 9.93 -5.01
C SER A 372 -10.15 8.98 -6.20
N VAL A 373 -9.52 7.80 -6.09
CA VAL A 373 -9.63 6.70 -7.04
C VAL A 373 -10.31 5.51 -6.39
N VAL A 374 -11.26 4.90 -7.09
CA VAL A 374 -11.90 3.63 -6.72
C VAL A 374 -11.18 2.47 -7.42
N LEU A 375 -10.70 1.50 -6.65
CA LEU A 375 -9.95 0.35 -7.12
C LEU A 375 -10.76 -0.92 -6.93
N ARG A 376 -10.91 -1.72 -7.98
CA ARG A 376 -11.60 -3.02 -7.96
C ARG A 376 -10.69 -4.19 -8.34
N HIS A 377 -9.53 -3.91 -8.91
CA HIS A 377 -8.56 -4.94 -9.26
C HIS A 377 -8.01 -5.59 -7.99
N PRO A 378 -8.08 -6.93 -7.85
CA PRO A 378 -7.81 -7.60 -6.58
C PRO A 378 -6.39 -7.31 -6.07
N HIS A 379 -5.38 -7.30 -6.94
CA HIS A 379 -4.00 -7.01 -6.52
C HIS A 379 -3.78 -5.53 -6.16
N ALA A 380 -4.57 -4.61 -6.73
CA ALA A 380 -4.50 -3.19 -6.38
C ALA A 380 -5.13 -2.97 -4.99
N VAL A 381 -6.27 -3.62 -4.74
CA VAL A 381 -6.91 -3.62 -3.42
C VAL A 381 -6.03 -4.29 -2.37
N ALA A 382 -5.36 -5.40 -2.72
CA ALA A 382 -4.37 -6.05 -1.85
C ALA A 382 -3.27 -5.08 -1.41
N ARG A 383 -2.77 -4.27 -2.35
CA ARG A 383 -1.75 -3.27 -2.03
C ARG A 383 -2.25 -2.20 -1.08
N VAL A 384 -3.47 -1.70 -1.25
CA VAL A 384 -4.06 -0.75 -0.30
C VAL A 384 -4.26 -1.42 1.07
N ALA A 385 -4.67 -2.69 1.10
CA ALA A 385 -4.84 -3.43 2.35
C ALA A 385 -3.52 -3.61 3.10
N GLU A 386 -2.40 -3.86 2.41
CA GLU A 386 -1.07 -3.89 3.01
C GLU A 386 -0.66 -2.55 3.61
N GLU A 387 -0.77 -1.45 2.86
CA GLU A 387 -0.36 -0.15 3.39
C GLU A 387 -1.25 0.28 4.56
N PHE A 388 -2.53 -0.09 4.54
CA PHE A 388 -3.43 0.16 5.65
C PHE A 388 -3.11 -0.75 6.86
N ALA A 389 -2.71 -2.01 6.63
CA ALA A 389 -2.24 -2.90 7.69
C ALA A 389 -1.01 -2.31 8.40
N GLU A 390 0.00 -1.87 7.63
CA GLU A 390 1.22 -1.28 8.17
C GLU A 390 0.95 0.02 8.94
N LEU A 391 0.09 0.89 8.40
CA LEU A 391 -0.32 2.12 9.06
C LEU A 391 -0.93 1.86 10.45
N VAL A 392 -1.77 0.83 10.58
CA VAL A 392 -2.38 0.46 11.86
C VAL A 392 -1.37 -0.25 12.77
N PHE A 393 -0.55 -1.14 12.20
CA PHE A 393 0.42 -1.95 12.92
C PHE A 393 1.53 -1.11 13.56
N ASP A 394 1.94 -0.02 12.90
CA ASP A 394 2.93 0.90 13.44
C ASP A 394 2.45 1.60 14.72
N ILE A 395 1.14 1.76 14.93
CA ILE A 395 0.64 2.29 16.20
C ILE A 395 0.36 1.18 17.20
N THR A 396 -0.24 0.09 16.73
CA THR A 396 -0.68 -1.01 17.60
C THR A 396 -0.29 -2.34 16.97
N THR A 397 0.88 -2.85 17.39
CA THR A 397 1.40 -4.15 16.95
C THR A 397 0.49 -5.31 17.32
N SER A 398 -0.40 -5.12 18.30
CA SER A 398 -1.41 -6.10 18.71
C SER A 398 -2.74 -6.00 17.95
N SER A 399 -2.79 -5.22 16.86
CA SER A 399 -4.06 -4.93 16.17
C SER A 399 -4.60 -6.14 15.39
N LYS A 400 -5.81 -6.57 15.77
CA LYS A 400 -6.60 -7.52 14.99
C LYS A 400 -6.97 -6.98 13.61
N THR A 401 -7.18 -5.67 13.46
CA THR A 401 -7.53 -5.11 12.15
C THR A 401 -6.33 -5.13 11.21
N ALA A 402 -5.12 -4.89 11.70
CA ALA A 402 -3.90 -5.08 10.91
C ALA A 402 -3.76 -6.55 10.48
N SER A 403 -4.01 -7.49 11.39
CA SER A 403 -4.04 -8.94 11.13
C SER A 403 -5.04 -9.31 10.01
N ASP A 404 -6.27 -8.80 10.10
CA ASP A 404 -7.33 -9.02 9.10
C ASP A 404 -6.92 -8.45 7.73
N LEU A 405 -6.34 -7.24 7.69
CA LEU A 405 -5.89 -6.57 6.47
C LEU A 405 -4.70 -7.29 5.80
N THR A 406 -3.70 -7.74 6.57
CA THR A 406 -2.57 -8.53 6.03
C THR A 406 -3.09 -9.84 5.42
N SER A 407 -4.04 -10.50 6.09
CA SER A 407 -4.65 -11.74 5.59
C SER A 407 -5.45 -11.48 4.32
N LEU A 408 -6.26 -10.42 4.29
CA LEU A 408 -7.02 -9.99 3.11
C LEU A 408 -6.11 -9.73 1.91
N ALA A 409 -5.01 -9.00 2.11
CA ALA A 409 -4.07 -8.70 1.04
C ALA A 409 -3.49 -9.97 0.40
N ARG A 410 -3.11 -10.95 1.22
CA ARG A 410 -2.60 -12.24 0.72
C ARG A 410 -3.66 -13.00 -0.06
N THR A 411 -4.88 -13.10 0.45
CA THR A 411 -5.99 -13.75 -0.27
C THR A 411 -6.25 -13.07 -1.61
N LEU A 412 -6.30 -11.75 -1.65
CA LEU A 412 -6.55 -11.02 -2.89
C LEU A 412 -5.42 -11.20 -3.93
N ARG A 413 -4.17 -11.41 -3.50
CA ARG A 413 -3.05 -11.72 -4.41
C ARG A 413 -3.19 -13.08 -5.10
N THR A 414 -3.92 -14.03 -4.53
CA THR A 414 -4.15 -15.35 -5.16
C THR A 414 -5.32 -15.34 -6.13
N HIS A 415 -6.15 -14.30 -6.12
CA HIS A 415 -7.25 -14.18 -7.07
C HIS A 415 -6.75 -13.92 -8.49
N GLY A 416 -7.41 -14.57 -9.46
CA GLY A 416 -7.27 -14.22 -10.88
C GLY A 416 -7.61 -12.75 -11.09
N ALA A 417 -6.82 -12.07 -11.91
CA ALA A 417 -6.89 -10.63 -12.06
C ALA A 417 -7.22 -10.26 -13.51
N PRO A 418 -8.21 -9.38 -13.74
CA PRO A 418 -8.56 -8.95 -15.10
C PRO A 418 -7.42 -8.09 -15.67
N GLU A 419 -7.11 -8.29 -16.95
CA GLU A 419 -6.16 -7.45 -17.67
C GLU A 419 -6.78 -6.09 -18.06
N GLY A 420 -5.92 -5.10 -18.24
CA GLY A 420 -6.23 -3.74 -18.65
C GLY A 420 -4.98 -3.02 -19.13
N GLU A 421 -5.08 -1.72 -19.38
CA GLU A 421 -3.98 -0.92 -19.95
C GLU A 421 -3.31 0.01 -18.95
N ALA A 422 -3.83 0.11 -17.73
CA ALA A 422 -3.28 1.01 -16.72
C ALA A 422 -2.13 0.38 -15.94
N GLU A 423 -1.15 1.21 -15.60
CA GLU A 423 -0.13 0.93 -14.59
C GLU A 423 -0.46 1.71 -13.32
N LEU A 424 -0.42 1.03 -12.18
CA LEU A 424 -0.78 1.57 -10.88
C LEU A 424 0.37 1.42 -9.89
N ARG A 425 0.65 2.47 -9.12
CA ARG A 425 1.64 2.44 -8.02
C ARG A 425 1.11 3.14 -6.78
N LEU A 426 1.21 2.51 -5.60
CA LEU A 426 0.98 3.21 -4.33
C LEU A 426 2.16 4.15 -4.03
N VAL A 427 1.84 5.35 -3.54
CA VAL A 427 2.81 6.43 -3.31
C VAL A 427 2.83 6.79 -1.84
N ARG A 428 4.03 6.85 -1.23
CA ARG A 428 4.21 7.07 0.22
C ARG A 428 5.32 8.07 0.50
N GLY A 429 5.16 8.88 1.54
CA GLY A 429 6.21 9.78 2.02
C GLY A 429 6.97 10.48 0.88
N ASP A 430 8.29 10.34 0.86
CA ASP A 430 9.18 11.02 -0.09
C ASP A 430 9.01 10.58 -1.56
N GLU A 431 8.31 9.46 -1.83
CA GLU A 431 7.99 9.01 -3.19
C GLU A 431 7.11 10.05 -3.93
N HIS A 432 6.40 10.92 -3.20
CA HIS A 432 5.68 12.05 -3.80
C HIS A 432 6.64 13.05 -4.45
N ALA A 433 7.72 13.40 -3.76
CA ALA A 433 8.74 14.31 -4.31
C ALA A 433 9.49 13.67 -5.49
N GLU A 434 9.59 12.34 -5.53
CA GLU A 434 10.09 11.60 -6.69
C GLU A 434 9.17 11.77 -7.90
N LEU A 435 7.86 11.61 -7.74
CA LEU A 435 6.90 11.81 -8.84
C LEU A 435 6.93 13.24 -9.39
N MET A 436 7.10 14.24 -8.54
CA MET A 436 7.26 15.62 -9.02
C MET A 436 8.56 15.79 -9.84
N ARG A 437 9.64 15.10 -9.45
CA ARG A 437 10.90 15.08 -10.22
C ARG A 437 10.75 14.34 -11.55
N VAL A 438 9.97 13.24 -11.58
CA VAL A 438 9.62 12.50 -12.79
C VAL A 438 8.82 13.42 -13.72
N ALA A 439 7.69 13.99 -13.26
CA ALA A 439 6.88 14.91 -14.05
C ALA A 439 7.71 16.08 -14.60
N ARG A 440 8.58 16.68 -13.77
CA ARG A 440 9.52 17.72 -14.23
C ARG A 440 10.43 17.23 -15.35
N GLY A 441 10.88 15.99 -15.33
CA GLY A 441 11.86 15.43 -16.28
C GLY A 441 11.24 14.85 -17.55
N THR A 442 10.01 14.34 -17.46
CA THR A 442 9.38 13.55 -18.53
C THR A 442 8.18 14.22 -19.18
N ALA A 443 7.63 15.29 -18.59
CA ALA A 443 6.50 15.99 -19.20
C ALA A 443 6.94 16.69 -20.50
N ASP A 444 6.10 16.58 -21.52
CA ASP A 444 6.34 17.16 -22.85
C ASP A 444 5.37 18.31 -23.18
N LYS A 445 4.16 18.28 -22.62
CA LYS A 445 3.06 19.23 -22.93
C LYS A 445 2.71 20.09 -21.74
N SER A 446 2.39 19.46 -20.60
CA SER A 446 1.87 20.20 -19.45
C SER A 446 2.04 19.50 -18.12
N ILE A 447 2.07 20.28 -17.04
CA ILE A 447 2.00 19.84 -15.66
C ILE A 447 0.90 20.66 -14.95
N MET A 448 -0.02 19.98 -14.28
CA MET A 448 -1.02 20.62 -13.42
C MET A 448 -0.94 20.03 -12.01
N VAL A 449 -0.87 20.89 -11.00
CA VAL A 449 -0.86 20.52 -9.59
C VAL A 449 -2.04 21.18 -8.89
N GLY A 450 -2.75 20.42 -8.06
CA GLY A 450 -3.86 20.91 -7.24
C GLY A 450 -3.69 20.54 -5.77
N GLY A 451 -4.13 21.43 -4.88
CA GLY A 451 -4.16 21.19 -3.44
C GLY A 451 -5.01 22.23 -2.69
N ASP A 452 -5.26 21.98 -1.40
CA ASP A 452 -6.02 22.93 -0.56
C ASP A 452 -5.20 24.21 -0.30
N ARG A 453 -3.91 24.04 -0.05
CA ARG A 453 -3.06 25.05 0.57
C ARG A 453 -1.82 25.37 -0.24
N LEU A 454 -1.51 26.67 -0.28
CA LEU A 454 -0.20 27.19 -0.69
C LEU A 454 0.59 27.54 0.58
N GLY A 455 1.72 26.88 0.82
CA GLY A 455 2.57 27.10 2.00
C GLY A 455 4.03 27.31 1.63
N LEU A 456 4.90 27.37 2.64
CA LEU A 456 6.34 27.62 2.46
C LEU A 456 7.02 26.61 1.52
N ALA A 457 6.53 25.37 1.49
CA ALA A 457 7.08 24.32 0.65
C ALA A 457 6.76 24.50 -0.84
N ALA A 458 5.79 25.36 -1.21
CA ALA A 458 5.31 25.51 -2.58
C ALA A 458 6.42 25.83 -3.58
N GLU A 459 7.28 26.79 -3.23
CA GLU A 459 8.32 27.28 -4.12
C GLU A 459 9.30 26.16 -4.49
N ALA A 460 9.94 25.56 -3.48
CA ALA A 460 10.96 24.54 -3.67
C ALA A 460 10.40 23.21 -4.22
N ARG A 461 9.21 22.78 -3.77
CA ARG A 461 8.66 21.46 -4.10
C ARG A 461 7.82 21.43 -5.36
N THR A 462 7.17 22.53 -5.71
CA THR A 462 6.19 22.55 -6.80
C THR A 462 6.59 23.54 -7.89
N ILE A 463 6.78 24.81 -7.53
CA ILE A 463 6.94 25.91 -8.50
C ILE A 463 8.28 25.80 -9.23
N ILE A 464 9.41 25.66 -8.52
CA ILE A 464 10.74 25.54 -9.15
C ILE A 464 10.82 24.33 -10.10
N PRO A 465 10.37 23.12 -9.72
CA PRO A 465 10.28 22.00 -10.66
C PRO A 465 9.44 22.31 -11.91
N MET A 466 8.29 22.96 -11.77
CA MET A 466 7.46 23.35 -12.92
C MET A 466 8.16 24.39 -13.80
N MET A 467 8.82 25.40 -13.22
CA MET A 467 9.62 26.38 -13.96
C MET A 467 10.77 25.71 -14.72
N ALA A 468 11.39 24.68 -14.14
CA ALA A 468 12.42 23.91 -14.80
C ALA A 468 11.89 23.10 -15.99
N ALA A 469 10.67 22.56 -15.90
CA ALA A 469 10.01 21.91 -17.03
C ALA A 469 9.62 22.92 -18.12
N ALA A 470 9.14 24.09 -17.73
CA ALA A 470 8.70 25.14 -18.66
C ALA A 470 9.82 25.73 -19.52
N LYS A 471 11.10 25.62 -19.09
CA LYS A 471 12.26 25.88 -19.95
C LYS A 471 12.30 25.01 -21.21
N ARG A 472 11.58 23.89 -21.22
CA ARG A 472 11.39 22.98 -22.37
C ARG A 472 9.99 23.10 -22.97
N SER A 473 9.34 24.25 -22.81
CA SER A 473 8.01 24.56 -23.36
C SER A 473 6.84 23.78 -22.76
N VAL A 474 7.03 23.17 -21.59
CA VAL A 474 5.95 22.52 -20.81
C VAL A 474 5.11 23.57 -20.08
N GLN A 475 3.79 23.55 -20.25
CA GLN A 475 2.90 24.49 -19.56
C GLN A 475 2.68 24.09 -18.09
N GLY A 476 2.81 25.03 -17.16
CA GLY A 476 2.59 24.77 -15.73
C GLY A 476 1.36 25.47 -15.15
N ILE A 477 0.50 24.73 -14.43
CA ILE A 477 -0.60 25.30 -13.64
C ILE A 477 -0.56 24.76 -12.21
N LEU A 478 -0.53 25.66 -11.23
CA LEU A 478 -0.70 25.34 -9.81
C LEU A 478 -2.01 25.96 -9.31
N CYS A 479 -2.98 25.14 -8.93
CA CYS A 479 -4.25 25.57 -8.37
C CYS A 479 -4.34 25.31 -6.87
N TYR A 480 -4.84 26.29 -6.11
CA TYR A 480 -4.95 26.24 -4.64
C TYR A 480 -6.15 27.03 -4.14
N SER A 481 -6.72 26.68 -2.98
CA SER A 481 -7.83 27.45 -2.40
C SER A 481 -7.34 28.64 -1.55
N LYS A 482 -6.35 28.40 -0.69
CA LYS A 482 -5.88 29.42 0.26
C LYS A 482 -4.40 29.33 0.59
N PRO A 483 -3.73 30.46 0.87
CA PRO A 483 -2.44 30.45 1.54
C PRO A 483 -2.52 29.84 2.95
N SER A 484 -1.40 29.37 3.48
CA SER A 484 -1.34 28.71 4.78
C SER A 484 -0.02 28.94 5.51
N GLY A 485 -0.07 28.81 6.84
CA GLY A 485 1.09 29.06 7.70
C GLY A 485 1.51 30.53 7.63
N PRO A 486 2.80 30.85 7.45
CA PRO A 486 3.26 32.23 7.35
C PRO A 486 3.05 32.86 5.96
N VAL A 487 2.55 32.10 4.97
CA VAL A 487 2.33 32.62 3.61
C VAL A 487 1.05 33.43 3.57
N THR A 488 1.16 34.70 3.20
CA THR A 488 0.03 35.63 3.04
C THR A 488 -0.49 35.68 1.60
N ASN A 489 -1.64 36.32 1.40
CA ASN A 489 -2.15 36.63 0.05
C ASN A 489 -1.21 37.55 -0.76
N LYS A 490 -0.35 38.33 -0.07
CA LYS A 490 0.67 39.12 -0.76
C LYS A 490 1.77 38.21 -1.28
N ASP A 491 2.29 37.33 -0.43
CA ASP A 491 3.35 36.38 -0.81
C ASP A 491 2.90 35.46 -1.95
N ALA A 492 1.63 35.01 -1.93
CA ALA A 492 1.06 34.23 -3.01
C ALA A 492 1.02 34.98 -4.36
N ARG A 493 0.76 36.29 -4.34
CA ARG A 493 0.81 37.16 -5.53
C ARG A 493 2.25 37.38 -6.01
N ASP A 494 3.18 37.56 -5.07
CA ASP A 494 4.60 37.74 -5.38
C ASP A 494 5.17 36.45 -6.02
N LEU A 495 4.80 35.27 -5.49
CA LEU A 495 5.13 33.97 -6.10
C LEU A 495 4.51 33.80 -7.50
N ALA A 496 3.27 34.24 -7.70
CA ALA A 496 2.64 34.20 -9.02
C ALA A 496 3.36 35.11 -10.04
N ALA A 497 3.76 36.30 -9.61
CA ALA A 497 4.51 37.24 -10.44
C ALA A 497 5.92 36.72 -10.78
N LEU A 498 6.55 35.98 -9.88
CA LEU A 498 7.83 35.30 -10.11
C LEU A 498 7.71 34.14 -11.10
N ALA A 499 6.65 33.34 -10.98
CA ALA A 499 6.46 32.11 -11.75
C ALA A 499 5.95 32.36 -13.18
N ALA A 500 5.13 33.40 -13.39
CA ALA A 500 4.46 33.65 -14.67
C ALA A 500 5.42 33.87 -15.86
N PRO A 501 6.51 34.67 -15.75
CA PRO A 501 7.48 34.83 -16.85
C PRO A 501 8.20 33.52 -17.22
N ALA A 502 8.25 32.57 -16.29
CA ALA A 502 8.83 31.24 -16.50
C ALA A 502 7.81 30.22 -17.02
N GLY A 503 6.59 30.62 -17.38
CA GLY A 503 5.58 29.74 -17.98
C GLY A 503 4.74 28.94 -16.97
N VAL A 504 4.74 29.34 -15.70
CA VAL A 504 3.97 28.69 -14.63
C VAL A 504 2.90 29.64 -14.09
N ARG A 505 1.64 29.23 -14.15
CA ARG A 505 0.49 29.99 -13.68
C ARG A 505 0.00 29.50 -12.33
N LEU A 506 -0.18 30.41 -11.39
CA LEU A 506 -0.80 30.14 -10.10
C LEU A 506 -2.24 30.63 -10.12
N VAL A 507 -3.19 29.75 -9.81
CA VAL A 507 -4.63 30.03 -9.84
C VAL A 507 -5.23 29.79 -8.46
N GLN A 508 -5.71 30.86 -7.83
CA GLN A 508 -6.47 30.72 -6.59
C GLN A 508 -7.93 30.40 -6.91
N ILE A 509 -8.43 29.28 -6.40
CA ILE A 509 -9.81 28.85 -6.54
C ILE A 509 -10.63 29.44 -5.40
N GLN A 510 -11.56 30.34 -5.74
CA GLN A 510 -12.44 31.01 -4.78
C GLN A 510 -13.85 30.42 -4.76
N ASP A 511 -14.33 29.96 -5.92
CA ASP A 511 -15.66 29.36 -6.06
C ASP A 511 -15.59 27.84 -5.81
N ARG A 512 -16.21 27.36 -4.73
CA ARG A 512 -16.13 25.97 -4.23
C ARG A 512 -14.70 25.57 -3.87
N GLU A 513 -14.38 25.49 -2.57
CA GLU A 513 -13.02 25.19 -2.12
C GLU A 513 -12.49 23.88 -2.76
N LEU A 514 -11.35 23.98 -3.45
CA LEU A 514 -10.54 22.85 -3.86
C LEU A 514 -9.84 22.27 -2.63
N HIS A 515 -10.15 21.01 -2.32
CA HIS A 515 -9.44 20.21 -1.34
C HIS A 515 -8.81 18.96 -1.98
N GLY A 516 -9.14 18.66 -3.24
CA GLY A 516 -8.50 17.61 -4.04
C GLY A 516 -7.00 17.86 -4.18
N LYS A 517 -6.20 16.79 -4.01
CA LYS A 517 -4.75 16.87 -4.14
C LYS A 517 -4.29 15.95 -5.24
N PHE A 518 -3.76 16.55 -6.28
CA PHE A 518 -3.41 15.82 -7.50
C PHE A 518 -2.20 16.42 -8.20
N LEU A 519 -1.52 15.58 -8.96
CA LEU A 519 -0.49 15.95 -9.93
C LEU A 519 -0.84 15.27 -11.25
N LEU A 520 -0.96 16.06 -12.31
CA LEU A 520 -1.20 15.62 -13.67
C LEU A 520 0.00 16.01 -14.50
N TRP A 521 0.46 15.14 -15.40
CA TRP A 521 1.30 15.59 -16.51
C TRP A 521 0.91 14.92 -17.81
N ASP A 522 1.01 15.71 -18.87
CA ASP A 522 0.55 15.40 -20.21
C ASP A 522 -0.88 14.85 -20.21
N ASP A 523 -1.12 13.76 -20.93
CA ASP A 523 -2.45 13.21 -21.15
C ASP A 523 -2.72 11.94 -20.31
N ASP A 524 -1.65 11.26 -19.87
CA ASP A 524 -1.74 9.87 -19.40
C ASP A 524 -1.34 9.66 -17.94
N HIS A 525 -0.81 10.68 -17.26
CA HIS A 525 -0.24 10.50 -15.92
C HIS A 525 -1.00 11.27 -14.85
N LEU A 526 -1.50 10.53 -13.86
CA LEU A 526 -2.32 11.03 -12.76
C LEU A 526 -1.76 10.57 -11.43
N VAL A 527 -1.63 11.49 -10.48
CA VAL A 527 -1.43 11.18 -9.07
C VAL A 527 -2.58 11.77 -8.27
N ILE A 528 -3.20 10.98 -7.42
CA ILE A 528 -4.18 11.43 -6.43
C ILE A 528 -3.70 11.00 -5.04
N THR A 529 -3.65 11.92 -4.09
CA THR A 529 -3.01 11.67 -2.79
C THR A 529 -3.69 12.39 -1.63
N SER A 530 -3.35 12.00 -0.41
CA SER A 530 -3.65 12.76 0.79
C SER A 530 -2.68 13.93 1.05
N LEU A 531 -1.49 13.93 0.43
CA LEU A 531 -0.46 14.95 0.62
C LEU A 531 -0.84 16.29 -0.03
N ASN A 532 -0.72 17.39 0.72
CA ASN A 532 -0.75 18.72 0.12
C ASN A 532 0.59 19.05 -0.55
N TRP A 533 0.67 18.89 -1.87
CA TRP A 533 1.86 19.11 -2.70
C TRP A 533 2.63 20.40 -2.40
N SER A 534 1.92 21.48 -2.11
CA SER A 534 2.48 22.83 -2.00
C SER A 534 2.49 23.39 -0.58
N SER A 535 2.19 22.59 0.44
CA SER A 535 2.19 23.09 1.84
C SER A 535 2.62 22.08 2.89
N ALA A 536 2.67 20.78 2.57
CA ALA A 536 3.03 19.73 3.52
C ALA A 536 4.46 19.22 3.28
N ASP A 537 5.06 18.73 4.36
CA ASP A 537 6.30 17.98 4.34
C ASP A 537 6.03 16.51 4.70
N THR A 538 6.80 15.62 4.09
CA THR A 538 6.79 14.18 4.34
C THR A 538 7.87 13.87 5.35
N ARG A 539 7.57 12.96 6.28
CA ARG A 539 8.55 12.54 7.27
C ARG A 539 9.13 11.19 6.88
N PHE A 540 10.45 11.10 6.85
CA PHE A 540 11.15 9.84 6.55
C PHE A 540 10.84 8.74 7.58
N ASP A 541 10.61 9.11 8.84
CA ASP A 541 10.27 8.20 9.94
C ASP A 541 8.79 7.77 9.97
N ALA A 542 7.95 8.31 9.09
CA ALA A 542 6.53 7.99 8.99
C ALA A 542 6.08 7.86 7.52
N PRO A 543 6.54 6.82 6.78
CA PRO A 543 6.29 6.71 5.35
C PRO A 543 4.79 6.58 5.01
N GLN A 544 3.99 5.93 5.85
CA GLN A 544 2.51 5.86 5.72
C GLN A 544 1.79 7.12 6.24
N GLY A 545 2.53 8.14 6.66
CA GLY A 545 1.97 9.42 7.08
C GLY A 545 1.15 10.09 5.98
N GLU A 546 1.50 9.84 4.72
CA GLU A 546 0.75 10.28 3.54
C GLU A 546 0.72 9.16 2.51
N ILE A 547 -0.45 8.87 1.96
CA ILE A 547 -0.66 7.78 1.00
C ILE A 547 -1.40 8.33 -0.22
N GLY A 548 -0.88 8.00 -1.40
CA GLY A 548 -1.48 8.34 -2.68
C GLY A 548 -1.38 7.20 -3.68
N LEU A 549 -1.87 7.47 -4.87
CA LEU A 549 -1.91 6.57 -5.99
C LEU A 549 -1.39 7.28 -7.23
N TYR A 550 -0.41 6.69 -7.89
CA TYR A 550 0.00 7.04 -9.25
C TYR A 550 -0.67 6.08 -10.22
N LEU A 551 -1.20 6.63 -11.30
CA LEU A 551 -1.83 5.96 -12.42
C LEU A 551 -1.21 6.45 -13.72
N LYS A 552 -0.82 5.51 -14.58
CA LYS A 552 -0.52 5.75 -15.98
C LYS A 552 -1.53 5.01 -16.83
N SER A 553 -2.34 5.73 -17.60
CA SER A 553 -3.36 5.13 -18.46
C SER A 553 -3.71 6.11 -19.59
N PRO A 554 -3.97 5.64 -20.81
CA PRO A 554 -4.29 6.51 -21.94
C PRO A 554 -5.41 7.52 -21.62
N GLY A 555 -5.12 8.81 -21.73
CA GLY A 555 -6.06 9.92 -21.57
C GLY A 555 -6.60 10.14 -20.16
N ILE A 556 -6.10 9.44 -19.12
CA ILE A 556 -6.64 9.57 -17.76
C ILE A 556 -6.41 10.98 -17.17
N ALA A 557 -5.25 11.58 -17.42
CA ALA A 557 -4.92 12.90 -16.92
C ALA A 557 -5.70 13.98 -17.67
N GLU A 558 -5.86 13.80 -18.99
CA GLU A 558 -6.69 14.67 -19.83
C GLU A 558 -8.17 14.61 -19.41
N ASN A 559 -8.72 13.44 -19.08
CA ASN A 559 -10.08 13.32 -18.56
C ASN A 559 -10.27 14.12 -17.25
N VAL A 560 -9.33 13.98 -16.31
CA VAL A 560 -9.38 14.71 -15.03
C VAL A 560 -9.25 16.21 -15.26
N ARG A 561 -8.30 16.63 -16.10
CA ARG A 561 -8.08 18.04 -16.45
C ARG A 561 -9.34 18.67 -17.04
N ARG A 562 -10.00 18.00 -17.98
CA ARG A 562 -11.25 18.47 -18.58
C ARG A 562 -12.35 18.67 -17.55
N ARG A 563 -12.58 17.68 -16.68
CA ARG A 563 -13.58 17.77 -15.59
C ARG A 563 -13.29 18.91 -14.61
N LEU A 564 -12.01 19.19 -14.35
CA LEU A 564 -11.59 20.33 -13.53
C LEU A 564 -11.83 21.67 -14.24
N ILE A 565 -11.53 21.76 -15.54
CA ILE A 565 -11.80 22.96 -16.35
C ILE A 565 -13.29 23.23 -16.47
N ASP A 566 -14.12 22.19 -16.66
CA ASP A 566 -15.57 22.32 -16.68
C ASP A 566 -16.11 22.88 -15.36
N GLY A 567 -15.51 22.48 -14.23
CA GLY A 567 -15.81 23.02 -12.91
C GLY A 567 -15.26 24.43 -12.65
N TRP A 568 -14.10 24.74 -13.23
CA TRP A 568 -13.40 26.02 -13.11
C TRP A 568 -12.79 26.45 -14.44
N PRO A 569 -13.55 27.18 -15.29
CA PRO A 569 -13.07 27.61 -16.61
C PRO A 569 -11.81 28.47 -16.55
N THR A 570 -11.51 29.09 -15.42
CA THR A 570 -10.25 29.83 -15.17
C THR A 570 -9.00 28.93 -15.26
N LEU A 571 -9.14 27.61 -15.23
CA LEU A 571 -8.05 26.65 -15.42
C LEU A 571 -7.71 26.43 -16.90
N ASP A 572 -8.56 26.86 -17.84
CA ASP A 572 -8.29 26.73 -19.27
C ASP A 572 -7.15 27.67 -19.72
N MET A 573 -6.11 27.09 -20.32
CA MET A 573 -4.97 27.83 -20.87
C MET A 573 -5.19 28.33 -22.29
N SER A 574 -6.14 27.75 -23.02
CA SER A 574 -6.43 28.11 -24.41
C SER A 574 -7.08 29.49 -24.52
N ALA A 575 -7.81 29.92 -23.48
CA ALA A 575 -8.50 31.19 -23.41
C ALA A 575 -7.55 32.41 -23.45
N ASP A 576 -6.35 32.31 -22.87
CA ASP A 576 -5.38 33.41 -22.82
C ASP A 576 -4.61 33.60 -24.15
N ALA A 577 -4.41 32.53 -24.93
CA ALA A 577 -3.75 32.60 -26.24
C ALA A 577 -4.58 33.41 -27.27
N SER A 578 -5.91 33.38 -27.15
CA SER A 578 -6.82 34.17 -27.98
C SER A 578 -6.74 35.68 -27.74
N GLN A 579 -6.30 36.14 -26.56
CA GLN A 579 -6.17 37.57 -26.26
C GLN A 579 -4.81 38.15 -26.69
N GLN A 580 -3.74 37.34 -26.73
CA GLN A 580 -2.42 37.78 -27.21
C GLN A 580 -2.32 37.85 -28.75
N GLY A 581 -3.25 37.23 -29.48
CA GLY A 581 -3.31 37.29 -30.95
C GLY A 581 -3.89 38.58 -31.55
N GLN A 582 -4.51 39.47 -30.75
CA GLN A 582 -5.22 40.66 -31.27
C GLN A 582 -4.40 41.97 -31.21
N THR A 583 -3.22 42.00 -30.58
CA THR A 583 -2.36 43.19 -30.56
C THR A 583 -1.25 43.11 -31.62
N ARG A 584 -1.65 43.22 -32.90
CA ARG A 584 -0.68 43.53 -33.98
C ARG A 584 -0.02 44.90 -33.73
N PRO A 585 1.31 45.03 -33.89
CA PRO A 585 1.98 46.31 -33.67
C PRO A 585 1.61 47.30 -34.78
N LYS A 586 1.10 48.48 -34.40
CA LYS A 586 0.89 49.61 -35.31
C LYS A 586 2.23 49.99 -35.97
N ARG A 587 2.36 49.72 -37.28
CA ARG A 587 3.44 50.22 -38.14
C ARG A 587 3.57 51.74 -37.96
N ARG A 588 4.66 52.20 -37.33
CA ARG A 588 5.06 53.61 -37.28
C ARG A 588 5.41 54.08 -38.70
N ARG A 589 4.55 54.92 -39.29
CA ARG A 589 4.86 55.69 -40.51
C ARG A 589 5.96 56.72 -40.19
N ARG A 590 7.14 56.51 -40.76
CA ARG A 590 8.26 57.47 -40.77
C ARG A 590 7.87 58.66 -41.68
N ARG A 591 7.55 59.82 -41.09
CA ARG A 591 7.45 61.09 -41.83
C ARG A 591 8.82 61.74 -41.86
N ARG A 592 9.41 61.80 -43.06
CA ARG A 592 10.50 62.73 -43.41
C ARG A 592 9.94 64.16 -43.36
N ARG A 593 10.60 65.07 -42.63
CA ARG A 593 10.63 66.50 -42.94
C ARG A 593 12.05 66.98 -42.72
N GLY A 594 12.64 67.47 -43.81
CA GLY A 594 13.95 68.11 -43.84
C GLY A 594 13.90 69.51 -43.24
N GLY A 595 15.09 70.04 -43.00
CA GLY A 595 15.33 71.24 -42.20
C GLY A 595 15.04 72.56 -42.90
N ALA A 596 15.12 73.62 -42.12
CA ALA A 596 15.82 74.87 -42.46
C ALA A 596 15.99 75.74 -41.19
N ASN A 597 17.26 76.06 -40.92
CA ASN A 597 17.88 77.24 -40.31
C ASN A 597 17.10 78.24 -39.44
N GLY A 598 17.81 78.70 -38.40
CA GLY A 598 17.58 79.98 -37.74
C GLY A 598 18.44 80.16 -36.48
N GLU A 599 19.66 80.68 -36.65
CA GLU A 599 20.55 81.16 -35.59
C GLU A 599 19.91 82.27 -34.74
N ARG A 600 20.23 82.34 -33.43
CA ARG A 600 20.86 83.50 -32.76
C ARG A 600 20.94 83.34 -31.22
N GLU A 601 22.19 83.29 -30.75
CA GLU A 601 22.81 84.11 -29.69
C GLU A 601 22.09 84.51 -28.38
N ARG A 602 22.90 84.36 -27.30
CA ARG A 602 23.06 85.18 -26.06
C ARG A 602 22.29 84.82 -24.77
N ALA A 603 23.02 84.13 -23.89
CA ALA A 603 23.65 84.61 -22.65
C ALA A 603 22.82 85.09 -21.43
N VAL A 604 23.32 84.65 -20.25
CA VAL A 604 23.18 85.18 -18.87
C VAL A 604 21.79 84.94 -18.25
N ARG A 605 21.60 84.31 -17.08
CA ARG A 605 22.37 84.20 -15.83
C ARG A 605 21.96 82.93 -15.09
#